data_AF-A0ABD0UDR9-F1
#
_entry.id   AF-A0ABD0UDR9-F1
#
_cell.length_a   1.000
_cell.length_b   1.000
_cell.length_c   1.000
_cell.angle_alpha   90.00
_cell.angle_beta   90.00
_cell.angle_gamma   90.00
#
_symmetry.space_group_name_H-M   'P 1'
#
loop_
_entity.id
_entity.type
_entity.pdbx_description
1 polymer ?
#
loop_
_entity_poly.entity_id
_entity_poly.type
_entity_poly.pdbx_seq_one_letter_code
_entity_poly.pdbx_strand_id
1 'polypeptide(L)'
;MLRLSSVCIVKWSNPAAGAGSFALPSPVRRGFRSPAALEALEAHIGEEERGQKKPQLVLYNYPSFGGAFAALFAHLYHSALNLPCLVLPFSSVDPLRVADLRFGDIQTCYMLDFVGPKNFAIELAKIIPRVIAFDHRLCTLSRISNMGKCPSNLELRVDTRKSSARASLDYFSEKLTEEKSSKKVNVVDKQSKLNPPPSLCIALGDSRVMPASNRGSNS
;
A
#
# COMPACT_ATOMS: atom_id res chain seq x y z
N MET A 1 27.57 30.23 -9.04
CA MET A 1 26.59 31.34 -9.18
C MET A 1 25.29 30.91 -8.49
N LEU A 2 25.06 31.37 -7.26
CA LEU A 2 23.85 31.08 -6.48
C LEU A 2 23.10 32.39 -6.30
N ARG A 3 21.88 32.48 -6.85
CA ARG A 3 20.98 33.62 -6.66
C ARG A 3 20.09 33.35 -5.44
N LEU A 4 20.26 34.16 -4.41
CA LEU A 4 19.36 34.27 -3.27
C LEU A 4 18.10 35.03 -3.71
N SER A 5 16.93 34.42 -3.51
CA SER A 5 15.62 35.03 -3.78
C SER A 5 15.20 35.90 -2.60
N SER A 6 14.75 37.12 -2.92
CA SER A 6 14.35 38.19 -2.02
C SER A 6 13.30 37.81 -0.97
N VAL A 7 13.54 38.27 0.25
CA VAL A 7 12.55 38.38 1.32
C VAL A 7 11.62 39.55 1.00
N CYS A 8 10.33 39.29 0.80
CA CYS A 8 9.32 40.33 0.70
C CYS A 8 8.95 40.84 2.10
N ILE A 9 9.49 42.00 2.49
CA ILE A 9 9.02 42.75 3.66
C ILE A 9 7.78 43.54 3.24
N VAL A 10 6.61 43.13 3.73
CA VAL A 10 5.36 43.87 3.53
C VAL A 10 5.32 45.02 4.54
N LYS A 11 5.38 46.25 4.03
CA LYS A 11 5.29 47.49 4.80
C LYS A 11 3.80 47.79 5.04
N TRP A 12 3.37 47.83 6.30
CA TRP A 12 2.00 48.18 6.66
C TRP A 12 1.82 49.70 6.63
N SER A 13 0.87 50.18 5.84
CA SER A 13 0.36 51.56 5.90
C SER A 13 -0.90 51.57 6.78
N ASN A 14 -0.98 52.48 7.76
CA ASN A 14 -2.17 52.68 8.58
C ASN A 14 -3.29 53.34 7.77
N PRO A 15 -4.54 52.81 7.79
CA PRO A 15 -5.71 53.58 7.41
C PRO A 15 -6.43 54.15 8.65
N ALA A 16 -6.99 55.34 8.45
CA ALA A 16 -7.73 56.11 9.42
C ALA A 16 -9.03 55.41 9.88
N ALA A 17 -9.42 55.70 11.12
CA ALA A 17 -10.57 55.13 11.81
C ALA A 17 -11.90 55.47 11.12
N GLY A 18 -12.56 54.44 10.59
CA GLY A 18 -13.99 54.43 10.30
C GLY A 18 -14.62 53.26 11.05
N ALA A 19 -15.62 53.54 11.88
CA ALA A 19 -16.33 52.54 12.68
C ALA A 19 -17.25 51.68 11.80
N GLY A 20 -16.66 50.79 11.01
CA GLY A 20 -17.34 49.63 10.44
C GLY A 20 -17.12 48.44 11.36
N SER A 21 -18.17 47.69 11.69
CA SER A 21 -18.02 46.39 12.33
C SER A 21 -17.32 45.44 11.36
N PHE A 22 -15.99 45.36 11.46
CA PHE A 22 -15.23 44.30 10.79
C PHE A 22 -15.50 43.01 11.54
N ALA A 23 -16.46 42.23 11.06
CA ALA A 23 -16.54 40.82 11.39
C ALA A 23 -15.21 40.19 10.93
N LEU A 24 -14.34 39.85 11.88
CA LEU A 24 -13.17 39.05 11.58
C LEU A 24 -13.66 37.76 10.91
N PRO A 25 -13.12 37.37 9.73
CA PRO A 25 -13.42 36.08 9.15
C PRO A 25 -13.19 35.02 10.23
N SER A 26 -14.20 34.20 10.50
CA SER A 26 -14.00 33.03 11.36
C SER A 26 -12.74 32.31 10.89
N PRO A 27 -11.80 31.94 11.78
CA PRO A 27 -10.58 31.30 11.36
C PRO A 27 -10.94 30.10 10.51
N VAL A 28 -10.57 30.13 9.23
CA VAL A 28 -10.74 29.00 8.32
C VAL A 28 -10.01 27.86 9.00
N ARG A 29 -10.76 26.91 9.57
CA ARG A 29 -10.18 25.70 10.15
C ARG A 29 -9.54 24.97 8.98
N ARG A 30 -8.24 25.18 8.79
CA ARG A 30 -7.42 24.39 7.86
C ARG A 30 -7.34 22.97 8.43
N GLY A 31 -8.38 22.19 8.14
CA GLY A 31 -8.42 20.75 8.38
C GLY A 31 -7.66 20.03 7.27
N PHE A 32 -7.25 18.80 7.56
CA PHE A 32 -6.55 17.96 6.59
C PHE A 32 -7.49 17.33 5.56
N ARG A 33 -8.79 17.30 5.85
CA ARG A 33 -9.86 17.09 4.86
C ARG A 33 -10.09 18.37 4.05
N SER A 34 -9.10 18.77 3.27
CA SER A 34 -9.19 19.93 2.38
C SER A 34 -9.76 19.53 1.00
N PRO A 35 -10.28 20.48 0.21
CA PRO A 35 -10.67 20.21 -1.19
C PRO A 35 -9.54 19.55 -1.98
N ALA A 36 -8.30 20.02 -1.82
CA ALA A 36 -7.14 19.43 -2.48
C ALA A 36 -6.88 17.96 -2.08
N ALA A 37 -7.15 17.58 -0.83
CA ALA A 37 -7.01 16.18 -0.40
C ALA A 37 -8.11 15.30 -1.01
N LEU A 38 -9.32 15.84 -1.17
CA LEU A 38 -10.43 15.14 -1.83
C LEU A 38 -10.20 15.00 -3.33
N GLU A 39 -9.73 16.06 -4.00
CA GLU A 39 -9.35 16.03 -5.42
C GLU A 39 -8.21 15.03 -5.67
N ALA A 40 -7.18 15.01 -4.81
CA ALA A 40 -6.09 14.04 -4.92
C ALA A 40 -6.58 12.59 -4.72
N LEU A 41 -7.54 12.39 -3.82
CA LEU A 41 -8.16 11.08 -3.60
C LEU A 41 -9.00 10.64 -4.81
N GLU A 42 -9.81 11.53 -5.35
CA GLU A 42 -10.63 11.28 -6.54
C GLU A 42 -9.76 10.97 -7.76
N ALA A 43 -8.71 11.76 -8.00
CA ALA A 43 -7.74 11.52 -9.06
C ALA A 43 -7.07 10.16 -8.90
N HIS A 44 -6.60 9.82 -7.70
CA HIS A 44 -5.93 8.55 -7.41
C HIS A 44 -6.85 7.33 -7.60
N ILE A 45 -8.15 7.50 -7.37
CA ILE A 45 -9.16 6.47 -7.63
C ILE A 45 -9.43 6.33 -9.14
N GLY A 46 -9.47 7.44 -9.88
CA GLY A 46 -9.78 7.46 -11.32
C GLY A 46 -8.66 6.99 -12.26
N GLU A 47 -7.46 6.68 -11.76
CA GLU A 47 -6.31 6.28 -12.62
C GLU A 47 -6.39 4.85 -13.21
N GLU A 48 -7.44 4.06 -12.89
CA GLU A 48 -7.58 2.67 -13.35
C GLU A 48 -7.65 2.48 -14.88
N GLU A 49 -8.10 3.48 -15.65
CA GLU A 49 -8.33 3.34 -17.10
C GLU A 49 -7.07 3.04 -17.93
N ARG A 50 -5.87 3.08 -17.32
CA ARG A 50 -4.59 2.89 -18.01
C ARG A 50 -3.95 1.51 -17.85
N GLY A 51 -4.71 0.50 -17.39
CA GLY A 51 -4.20 -0.87 -17.15
C GLY A 51 -3.17 -0.94 -16.01
N GLN A 52 -3.20 0.03 -15.11
CA GLN A 52 -2.28 0.14 -13.98
C GLN A 52 -2.75 -0.72 -12.80
N LYS A 53 -1.82 -1.09 -11.92
CA LYS A 53 -2.12 -1.87 -10.72
C LYS A 53 -3.04 -1.06 -9.79
N LYS A 54 -3.95 -1.73 -9.09
CA LYS A 54 -4.94 -1.08 -8.24
C LYS A 54 -4.31 -0.13 -7.20
N PRO A 55 -4.88 1.08 -6.98
CA PRO A 55 -4.34 2.09 -6.08
C PRO A 55 -4.29 1.63 -4.62
N GLN A 56 -3.20 1.98 -3.94
CA GLN A 56 -3.03 1.80 -2.49
C GLN A 56 -3.25 3.14 -1.80
N LEU A 57 -3.89 3.13 -0.63
CA LEU A 57 -4.08 4.32 0.19
C LEU A 57 -3.35 4.15 1.52
N VAL A 58 -2.64 5.20 1.94
CA VAL A 58 -1.99 5.29 3.24
C VAL A 58 -2.56 6.49 3.98
N LEU A 59 -3.24 6.23 5.09
CA LEU A 59 -3.66 7.23 6.06
C LEU A 59 -2.70 7.17 7.24
N TYR A 60 -2.16 8.31 7.68
CA TYR A 60 -1.30 8.35 8.86
C TYR A 60 -1.78 9.35 9.88
N ASN A 61 -1.64 9.03 11.16
CA ASN A 61 -2.03 9.93 12.24
C ASN A 61 -1.22 11.23 12.16
N TYR A 62 -1.90 12.38 12.11
CA TYR A 62 -1.29 13.70 12.14
C TYR A 62 -1.88 14.56 13.28
N PRO A 63 -1.05 15.32 14.01
CA PRO A 63 0.41 15.33 13.96
C PRO A 63 1.00 14.12 14.70
N SER A 64 1.85 13.33 14.03
CA SER A 64 2.65 12.29 14.68
C SER A 64 3.90 12.00 13.87
N PHE A 65 5.07 12.07 14.51
CA PHE A 65 6.32 11.57 13.91
C PHE A 65 6.24 10.07 13.64
N GLY A 66 5.63 9.31 14.55
CA GLY A 66 5.42 7.87 14.37
C GLY A 66 4.59 7.56 13.13
N GLY A 67 3.51 8.32 12.92
CA GLY A 67 2.68 8.26 11.72
C GLY A 67 3.46 8.64 10.45
N ALA A 68 4.20 9.76 10.49
CA ALA A 68 4.96 10.24 9.33
C ALA A 68 6.07 9.26 8.90
N PHE A 69 6.85 8.72 9.84
CA PHE A 69 7.86 7.70 9.53
C PHE A 69 7.23 6.40 9.01
N ALA A 70 6.13 5.96 9.62
CA ALA A 70 5.39 4.80 9.13
C ALA A 70 4.92 5.00 7.68
N ALA A 71 4.39 6.19 7.36
CA ALA A 71 3.95 6.55 6.01
C ALA A 71 5.10 6.58 5.01
N LEU A 72 6.27 7.07 5.41
CA LEU A 72 7.48 7.03 4.59
C LEU A 72 7.87 5.58 4.25
N PHE A 73 7.85 4.66 5.22
CA PHE A 73 8.17 3.25 4.95
C PHE A 73 7.16 2.60 4.00
N ALA A 74 5.86 2.91 4.16
CA ALA A 74 4.84 2.46 3.22
C ALA A 74 5.09 3.01 1.81
N HIS A 75 5.42 4.30 1.68
CA HIS A 75 5.72 4.92 0.40
C HIS A 75 6.93 4.26 -0.29
N LEU A 76 8.02 4.05 0.45
CA LEU A 76 9.22 3.39 -0.08
C LEU A 76 8.95 1.97 -0.56
N TYR A 77 8.15 1.20 0.18
CA TYR A 77 7.74 -0.15 -0.21
C TYR A 77 6.95 -0.16 -1.53
N HIS A 78 5.92 0.67 -1.64
CA HIS A 78 5.09 0.71 -2.86
C HIS A 78 5.87 1.27 -4.06
N SER A 79 6.72 2.27 -3.84
CA SER A 79 7.63 2.81 -4.85
C SER A 79 8.57 1.72 -5.37
N ALA A 80 9.18 0.92 -4.50
CA ALA A 80 10.05 -0.20 -4.90
C ALA A 80 9.34 -1.29 -5.73
N LEU A 81 8.00 -1.36 -5.67
CA LEU A 81 7.19 -2.33 -6.43
C LEU A 81 6.50 -1.72 -7.65
N ASN A 82 6.72 -0.44 -7.93
CA ASN A 82 5.98 0.35 -8.93
C ASN A 82 4.46 0.17 -8.73
N LEU A 83 4.00 0.41 -7.49
CA LEU A 83 2.60 0.40 -7.12
C LEU A 83 2.12 1.83 -6.85
N PRO A 84 0.98 2.27 -7.41
CA PRO A 84 0.41 3.58 -7.11
C PRO A 84 0.00 3.64 -5.63
N CYS A 85 0.47 4.67 -4.92
CA CYS A 85 0.26 4.83 -3.48
C CYS A 85 0.02 6.31 -3.15
N LEU A 86 -1.19 6.63 -2.70
CA LEU A 86 -1.54 7.94 -2.19
C LEU A 86 -1.35 7.97 -0.66
N VAL A 87 -0.62 8.97 -0.17
CA VAL A 87 -0.37 9.16 1.26
C VAL A 87 -1.10 10.42 1.72
N LEU A 88 -2.07 10.28 2.63
CA LEU A 88 -2.83 11.39 3.18
C LEU A 88 -2.70 11.47 4.71
N PRO A 89 -2.57 12.67 5.28
CA PRO A 89 -2.68 12.87 6.72
C PRO A 89 -4.11 12.61 7.20
N PHE A 90 -4.21 11.94 8.34
CA PHE A 90 -5.45 11.73 9.08
C PHE A 90 -5.38 12.49 10.40
N SER A 91 -6.17 13.56 10.50
CA SER A 91 -6.22 14.42 11.69
C SER A 91 -7.45 14.13 12.53
N SER A 92 -7.35 14.29 13.84
CA SER A 92 -8.52 14.27 14.73
C SER A 92 -9.40 15.53 14.56
N VAL A 93 -8.87 16.58 13.93
CA VAL A 93 -9.59 17.81 13.60
C VAL A 93 -10.07 17.74 12.15
N ASP A 94 -11.37 17.53 11.98
CA ASP A 94 -12.07 17.24 10.71
C ASP A 94 -11.42 16.09 9.92
N PRO A 95 -11.52 14.84 10.43
CA PRO A 95 -10.96 13.66 9.77
C PRO A 95 -11.63 13.36 8.42
N LEU A 96 -10.89 12.70 7.53
CA LEU A 96 -11.47 12.00 6.39
C LEU A 96 -12.55 11.02 6.86
N ARG A 97 -13.68 11.04 6.16
CA ARG A 97 -14.84 10.22 6.44
C ARG A 97 -14.79 8.98 5.56
N VAL A 98 -15.42 7.90 6.02
CA VAL A 98 -15.61 6.69 5.19
C VAL A 98 -16.32 7.05 3.88
N ALA A 99 -17.25 8.01 3.91
CA ALA A 99 -17.96 8.48 2.73
C ALA A 99 -17.07 9.14 1.68
N ASP A 100 -15.94 9.74 2.08
CA ASP A 100 -14.98 10.32 1.14
C ASP A 100 -14.25 9.24 0.33
N LEU A 101 -14.28 7.99 0.83
CA LEU A 101 -13.57 6.82 0.28
C LEU A 101 -14.50 5.85 -0.45
N ARG A 102 -15.80 6.17 -0.54
CA ARG A 102 -16.86 5.23 -0.98
C ARG A 102 -16.90 4.93 -2.48
N PHE A 103 -16.02 5.53 -3.29
CA PHE A 103 -16.20 5.60 -4.74
C PHE A 103 -15.03 5.03 -5.55
N GLY A 104 -14.18 4.17 -4.98
CA GLY A 104 -12.98 3.74 -5.70
C GLY A 104 -12.47 2.34 -5.50
N ASP A 105 -11.65 1.91 -6.46
CA ASP A 105 -10.93 0.65 -6.51
C ASP A 105 -9.67 0.62 -5.62
N ILE A 106 -9.71 1.28 -4.46
CA ILE A 106 -8.62 1.19 -3.49
C ILE A 106 -8.49 -0.28 -3.06
N GLN A 107 -7.35 -0.89 -3.37
CA GLN A 107 -7.13 -2.30 -3.07
C GLN A 107 -6.78 -2.53 -1.60
N THR A 108 -5.90 -1.70 -1.06
CA THR A 108 -5.49 -1.75 0.34
C THR A 108 -5.46 -0.36 0.94
N CYS A 109 -6.04 -0.21 2.13
CA CYS A 109 -5.89 0.96 2.96
C CYS A 109 -5.03 0.64 4.18
N TYR A 110 -3.90 1.34 4.32
CA TYR A 110 -3.04 1.29 5.49
C TYR A 110 -3.39 2.43 6.43
N MET A 111 -3.69 2.13 7.69
CA MET A 111 -3.92 3.12 8.74
C MET A 111 -2.74 3.09 9.70
N LEU A 112 -1.92 4.14 9.69
CA LEU A 112 -0.61 4.14 10.33
C LEU A 112 -0.61 5.03 11.56
N ASP A 113 -0.32 4.43 12.72
CA ASP A 113 -0.29 5.08 14.03
C ASP A 113 -1.67 5.44 14.60
N PHE A 114 -2.74 4.77 14.11
CA PHE A 114 -4.10 4.89 14.63
C PHE A 114 -5.02 3.78 14.09
N VAL A 115 -6.11 3.50 14.83
CA VAL A 115 -7.24 2.64 14.39
C VAL A 115 -8.52 3.45 14.11
N GLY A 116 -8.42 4.79 14.20
CA GLY A 116 -9.54 5.71 13.98
C GLY A 116 -10.51 5.80 15.15
N PRO A 117 -11.56 6.63 15.02
CA PRO A 117 -12.67 6.67 15.97
C PRO A 117 -13.46 5.35 15.98
N LYS A 118 -14.43 5.21 16.90
CA LYS A 118 -15.19 3.96 17.08
C LYS A 118 -15.78 3.50 15.75
N ASN A 119 -15.57 2.21 15.43
CA ASN A 119 -15.98 1.54 14.19
C ASN A 119 -15.37 2.05 12.88
N PHE A 120 -14.52 3.08 12.88
CA PHE A 120 -14.00 3.65 11.63
C PHE A 120 -13.28 2.60 10.75
N ALA A 121 -12.33 1.85 11.32
CA ALA A 121 -11.64 0.77 10.61
C ALA A 121 -12.59 -0.35 10.13
N ILE A 122 -13.64 -0.64 10.89
CA ILE A 122 -14.66 -1.64 10.53
C ILE A 122 -15.49 -1.14 9.34
N GLU A 123 -15.94 0.12 9.37
CA GLU A 123 -16.69 0.72 8.27
C GLU A 123 -15.84 0.83 7.00
N LEU A 124 -14.54 1.12 7.12
CA LEU A 124 -13.60 1.04 5.98
C LEU A 124 -13.52 -0.37 5.41
N ALA A 125 -13.43 -1.39 6.25
CA ALA A 125 -13.36 -2.77 5.81
C ALA A 125 -14.65 -3.26 5.10
N LYS A 126 -15.77 -2.56 5.23
CA LYS A 126 -16.98 -2.86 4.43
C LYS A 126 -16.87 -2.40 2.97
N ILE A 127 -16.01 -1.42 2.69
CA ILE A 127 -15.91 -0.79 1.37
C ILE A 127 -14.55 -1.01 0.69
N ILE A 128 -13.50 -1.30 1.46
CA ILE A 128 -12.14 -1.54 0.95
C ILE A 128 -11.80 -3.03 1.10
N PRO A 129 -11.30 -3.72 0.05
CA PRO A 129 -11.02 -5.15 0.07
C PRO A 129 -10.01 -5.57 1.15
N ARG A 130 -9.07 -4.71 1.52
CA ARG A 130 -8.08 -4.99 2.57
C ARG A 130 -7.76 -3.74 3.38
N VAL A 131 -7.89 -3.84 4.70
CA VAL A 131 -7.54 -2.74 5.62
C VAL A 131 -6.51 -3.26 6.62
N ILE A 132 -5.41 -2.54 6.79
CA ILE A 132 -4.35 -2.89 7.74
C ILE A 132 -4.08 -1.70 8.64
N ALA A 133 -4.30 -1.84 9.94
CA ALA A 133 -4.10 -0.76 10.90
C ALA A 133 -2.96 -1.06 11.87
N PHE A 134 -2.10 -0.08 12.10
CA PHE A 134 -1.00 -0.11 13.04
C PHE A 134 -1.25 0.92 14.13
N ASP A 135 -1.08 0.51 15.39
CA ASP A 135 -1.08 1.41 16.54
C ASP A 135 -0.19 0.80 17.63
N HIS A 136 0.20 1.58 18.61
CA HIS A 136 1.03 1.12 19.74
C HIS A 136 0.47 1.56 21.09
N ARG A 137 -0.67 2.26 21.12
CA ARG A 137 -1.23 2.81 22.35
C ARG A 137 -2.00 1.76 23.13
N LEU A 138 -1.79 1.75 24.45
CA LEU A 138 -2.54 0.91 25.40
C LEU A 138 -4.05 1.14 25.30
N CYS A 139 -4.49 2.39 25.12
CA CYS A 139 -5.90 2.72 24.99
C CYS A 139 -6.52 2.11 23.72
N THR A 140 -5.75 1.97 22.64
CA THR A 140 -6.22 1.29 21.42
C THR A 140 -6.38 -0.20 21.67
N LEU A 141 -5.44 -0.85 22.38
CA LEU A 141 -5.54 -2.26 22.75
C LEU A 141 -6.83 -2.54 23.55
N SER A 142 -7.11 -1.74 24.58
CA SER A 142 -8.34 -1.86 25.38
C SER A 142 -9.61 -1.64 24.55
N ARG A 143 -9.58 -0.74 23.56
CA ARG A 143 -10.72 -0.50 22.66
C ARG A 143 -10.97 -1.69 21.74
N ILE A 144 -9.93 -2.32 21.21
CA ILE A 144 -10.04 -3.47 20.29
C ILE A 144 -10.59 -4.68 21.02
N SER A 145 -10.20 -4.93 22.27
CA SER A 145 -10.78 -5.99 23.10
C SER A 145 -12.31 -5.88 23.23
N ASN A 146 -12.84 -4.66 23.10
CA ASN A 146 -14.28 -4.36 23.15
C ASN A 146 -14.95 -4.25 21.76
N MET A 147 -14.22 -4.37 20.64
CA MET A 147 -14.76 -4.19 19.28
C MET A 147 -15.57 -5.39 18.76
N GLY A 148 -15.67 -6.48 19.53
CA GLY A 148 -16.37 -7.69 19.09
C GLY A 148 -15.67 -8.39 17.92
N LYS A 149 -16.43 -9.08 17.06
CA LYS A 149 -15.87 -9.82 15.93
C LYS A 149 -15.40 -8.86 14.83
N CYS A 150 -14.09 -8.84 14.57
CA CYS A 150 -13.47 -8.06 13.50
C CYS A 150 -13.76 -8.70 12.13
N PRO A 151 -14.02 -7.89 11.07
CA PRO A 151 -14.06 -8.39 9.69
C PRO A 151 -12.75 -9.10 9.32
N SER A 152 -12.82 -10.17 8.53
CA SER A 152 -11.66 -10.98 8.12
C SER A 152 -10.65 -10.23 7.23
N ASN A 153 -11.09 -9.16 6.58
CA ASN A 153 -10.26 -8.30 5.73
C ASN A 153 -9.70 -7.08 6.48
N LEU A 154 -9.93 -6.98 7.78
CA LEU A 154 -9.34 -5.99 8.67
C LEU A 154 -8.25 -6.63 9.53
N GLU A 155 -7.01 -6.24 9.29
CA GLU A 155 -5.84 -6.68 10.06
C GLU A 155 -5.43 -5.59 11.07
N LEU A 156 -5.56 -5.89 12.36
CA LEU A 156 -5.17 -4.97 13.43
C LEU A 156 -3.82 -5.39 14.01
N ARG A 157 -2.79 -4.59 13.77
CA ARG A 157 -1.42 -4.80 14.26
C ARG A 157 -1.11 -3.82 15.38
N VAL A 158 -1.59 -4.14 16.58
CA VAL A 158 -1.36 -3.32 17.77
C VAL A 158 -0.30 -3.97 18.66
N ASP A 159 0.86 -3.32 18.78
CA ASP A 159 1.96 -3.77 19.63
C ASP A 159 2.40 -2.65 20.55
N THR A 160 2.17 -2.81 21.85
CA THR A 160 2.48 -1.79 22.85
C THR A 160 3.96 -1.80 23.27
N ARG A 161 4.76 -2.72 22.74
CA ARG A 161 6.21 -2.84 23.04
C ARG A 161 7.09 -2.15 22.01
N LYS A 162 6.56 -1.84 20.83
CA LYS A 162 7.27 -1.13 19.76
C LYS A 162 6.42 -0.01 19.19
N SER A 163 7.07 1.06 18.74
CA SER A 163 6.37 2.17 18.09
C SER A 163 5.72 1.72 16.78
N SER A 164 4.64 2.39 16.36
CA SER A 164 4.00 2.15 15.06
C SER A 164 4.99 2.27 13.90
N ALA A 165 5.92 3.24 13.97
CA ALA A 165 6.97 3.40 12.97
C ALA A 165 7.86 2.16 12.84
N ARG A 166 8.30 1.58 13.98
CA ARG A 166 9.10 0.36 13.97
C ARG A 166 8.30 -0.83 13.45
N ALA A 167 7.05 -0.99 13.91
CA ALA A 167 6.17 -2.05 13.46
C ALA A 167 5.92 -2.00 11.94
N SER A 168 5.69 -0.81 11.38
CA SER A 168 5.52 -0.60 9.94
C SER A 168 6.79 -0.90 9.16
N LEU A 169 7.95 -0.45 9.66
CA LEU A 169 9.24 -0.77 9.02
C LEU A 169 9.46 -2.28 8.92
N ASP A 170 9.26 -3.00 10.02
CA ASP A 170 9.39 -4.47 10.05
C ASP A 170 8.46 -5.11 9.01
N TYR A 171 7.18 -4.73 9.03
CA TYR A 171 6.15 -5.26 8.14
C TYR A 171 6.48 -5.04 6.66
N PHE A 172 6.79 -3.81 6.27
CA PHE A 172 7.07 -3.49 4.87
C PHE A 172 8.40 -4.10 4.39
N SER A 173 9.38 -4.26 5.28
CA SER A 173 10.65 -4.93 4.96
C SER A 173 10.45 -6.43 4.72
N GLU A 174 9.64 -7.07 5.56
CA GLU A 174 9.26 -8.48 5.42
C GLU A 174 8.49 -8.70 4.11
N LYS A 175 7.45 -7.89 3.85
CA LYS A 175 6.67 -7.95 2.61
C LYS A 175 7.53 -7.75 1.36
N LEU A 176 8.46 -6.81 1.39
CA LEU A 176 9.35 -6.59 0.25
C LEU A 176 10.24 -7.80 -0.03
N THR A 177 10.63 -8.53 1.02
CA THR A 177 11.45 -9.74 0.91
C THR A 177 10.64 -10.91 0.36
N GLU A 178 9.41 -11.09 0.84
CA GLU A 178 8.44 -12.07 0.31
C GLU A 178 8.20 -11.86 -1.20
N GLU A 179 7.92 -10.62 -1.61
CA GLU A 179 7.68 -10.25 -3.01
C GLU A 179 8.89 -10.54 -3.91
N LYS A 180 10.11 -10.29 -3.41
CA LYS A 180 11.34 -10.61 -4.14
C LYS A 180 11.57 -12.12 -4.25
N SER A 181 11.24 -12.88 -3.21
CA SER A 181 11.36 -14.35 -3.21
C SER A 181 10.38 -15.00 -4.19
N SER A 182 9.12 -14.58 -4.16
CA SER A 182 8.07 -15.07 -5.06
C SER A 182 8.40 -14.82 -6.53
N LYS A 183 9.05 -13.69 -6.86
CA LYS A 183 9.53 -13.43 -8.23
C LYS A 183 10.68 -14.35 -8.64
N LYS A 184 11.59 -14.72 -7.73
CA LYS A 184 12.70 -15.64 -8.04
C LYS A 184 12.19 -17.07 -8.32
N VAL A 185 11.24 -17.57 -7.53
CA VAL A 185 10.65 -18.91 -7.75
C VAL A 185 9.98 -18.99 -9.13
N ASN A 186 9.20 -17.97 -9.51
CA ASN A 186 8.55 -17.91 -10.83
C ASN A 186 9.52 -17.84 -12.03
N VAL A 187 10.76 -17.35 -11.84
CA VAL A 187 11.78 -17.34 -12.90
C VAL A 187 12.45 -18.71 -13.03
N VAL A 188 12.74 -19.37 -11.91
CA VAL A 188 13.34 -20.72 -11.92
C VAL A 188 12.37 -21.76 -12.51
N ASP A 189 11.08 -21.67 -12.22
CA ASP A 189 10.05 -22.56 -12.80
C ASP A 189 9.74 -22.30 -14.29
N LYS A 190 10.04 -21.10 -14.79
CA LYS A 190 10.00 -20.81 -16.23
C LYS A 190 11.25 -21.31 -16.95
N GLN A 191 12.41 -21.28 -16.28
CA GLN A 191 13.66 -21.78 -16.83
C GLN A 191 13.69 -23.33 -16.90
N SER A 192 12.97 -24.04 -16.02
CA SER A 192 12.85 -25.50 -16.07
C SER A 192 11.84 -26.02 -17.11
N LYS A 193 11.04 -25.13 -17.72
CA LYS A 193 10.10 -25.45 -18.82
C LYS A 193 10.60 -25.08 -20.22
N LEU A 194 11.79 -24.49 -20.34
CA LEU A 194 12.50 -24.37 -21.62
C LEU A 194 13.79 -25.19 -21.53
N ASN A 195 13.79 -26.31 -22.27
CA ASN A 195 14.87 -27.29 -22.49
C ASN A 195 14.70 -28.60 -21.70
N PRO A 196 14.03 -29.63 -22.28
CA PRO A 196 14.48 -30.99 -22.01
C PRO A 196 15.93 -31.13 -22.52
N PRO A 197 16.80 -31.88 -21.82
CA PRO A 197 18.13 -32.16 -22.35
C PRO A 197 17.99 -32.92 -23.69
N PRO A 198 18.83 -32.64 -24.70
CA PRO A 198 18.80 -33.42 -25.93
C PRO A 198 19.14 -34.88 -25.59
N SER A 199 18.20 -35.77 -25.85
CA SER A 199 18.41 -37.21 -25.83
C SER A 199 19.51 -37.55 -26.82
N LEU A 200 20.65 -37.99 -26.29
CA LEU A 200 21.79 -38.48 -27.04
C LEU A 200 21.40 -39.82 -27.70
N CYS A 201 20.85 -39.76 -28.91
CA CYS A 201 20.64 -40.95 -29.74
C CYS A 201 22.00 -41.45 -30.23
N ILE A 202 22.56 -42.45 -29.56
CA ILE A 202 23.66 -43.24 -30.10
C ILE A 202 23.05 -44.28 -31.03
N ALA A 203 23.21 -44.08 -32.34
CA ALA A 203 22.94 -45.10 -33.34
C ALA A 203 24.10 -46.11 -33.34
N LEU A 204 23.84 -47.34 -32.91
CA LEU A 204 24.76 -48.47 -33.10
C LEU A 204 24.25 -49.35 -34.24
N GLY A 205 24.91 -49.18 -35.39
CA GLY A 205 25.31 -50.18 -36.39
C GLY A 205 24.37 -51.33 -36.74
N ASP A 206 23.84 -51.28 -37.96
CA ASP A 206 23.35 -52.44 -38.72
C ASP A 206 24.43 -53.52 -38.85
N SER A 207 24.07 -54.77 -38.52
CA SER A 207 24.76 -55.96 -39.02
C SER A 207 23.77 -56.90 -39.69
N ARG A 208 24.04 -57.06 -40.99
CA ARG A 208 23.36 -57.84 -42.02
C ARG A 208 23.44 -59.34 -41.71
N VAL A 209 22.30 -60.03 -41.64
CA VAL A 209 22.23 -61.51 -41.75
C VAL A 209 21.11 -61.90 -42.70
N MET A 210 21.47 -62.65 -43.74
CA MET A 210 20.60 -63.22 -44.79
C MET A 210 19.80 -64.43 -44.26
N PRO A 211 18.64 -64.76 -44.84
CA PRO A 211 17.91 -65.99 -44.49
C PRO A 211 18.35 -67.17 -45.36
N ALA A 212 18.52 -68.34 -44.75
CA ALA A 212 18.59 -69.62 -45.45
C ALA A 212 17.43 -70.52 -45.00
N SER A 213 16.61 -70.87 -45.98
CA SER A 213 15.61 -71.94 -45.96
C SER A 213 16.29 -73.31 -45.82
N ASN A 214 15.75 -74.23 -45.00
CA ASN A 214 15.05 -75.44 -45.47
C ASN A 214 14.62 -76.35 -44.29
N ARG A 215 13.49 -77.06 -44.50
CA ARG A 215 13.09 -78.43 -44.10
C ARG A 215 13.94 -79.11 -43.01
N GLY A 216 13.43 -79.76 -41.98
CA GLY A 216 12.14 -80.41 -41.76
C GLY A 216 12.38 -81.70 -40.96
N SER A 217 11.29 -82.21 -40.36
CA SER A 217 11.07 -83.59 -39.89
C SER A 217 11.87 -84.16 -38.70
N ASN A 218 11.11 -84.38 -37.63
CA ASN A 218 10.74 -85.68 -37.05
C ASN A 218 11.17 -85.97 -35.61
N SER A 219 10.12 -86.37 -34.86
CA SER A 219 10.03 -87.11 -33.59
C SER A 219 10.43 -86.40 -32.31
#